data_AF-A0A259DZ19-F1
#
_entry.id   AF-A0A259DZ19-F1
#
_cell.length_a   1.000
_cell.length_b   1.000
_cell.length_c   1.000
_cell.angle_alpha   90.00
_cell.angle_beta   90.00
_cell.angle_gamma   90.00
#
_symmetry.space_group_name_H-M   'P 1'
#
loop_
_entity.id
_entity.type
_entity.pdbx_description
1 polymer ?
#
loop_
_entity_poly.entity_id
_entity_poly.type
_entity_poly.pdbx_seq_one_letter_code
_entity_poly.pdbx_strand_id
1 'polypeptide(L)'
;MHGRSPLDDPENARFAWDRYRAIMKGMAAFSTLVVAVALGVLYWQIGFVSIHLYIASALGIWLTIMLMAALMGLVFLSSGTGHDESIEDRLGDERDR
;
A
#
# COMPACT_ATOMS: atom_id res chain seq x y z
N MET A 1 2.32 -24.21 -23.91
CA MET A 1 1.29 -24.60 -22.92
C MET A 1 1.20 -23.43 -21.96
N HIS A 2 0.02 -22.86 -21.69
CA HIS A 2 -0.09 -21.59 -20.95
C HIS A 2 0.51 -21.76 -19.53
N GLY A 3 1.61 -21.06 -19.26
CA GLY A 3 2.22 -21.01 -17.93
C GLY A 3 1.21 -20.47 -16.92
N ARG A 4 0.94 -21.24 -15.87
CA ARG A 4 0.02 -20.85 -14.79
C ARG A 4 0.52 -19.55 -14.17
N SER A 5 -0.39 -18.60 -13.96
CA SER A 5 -0.07 -17.36 -13.26
C SER A 5 0.32 -17.71 -11.83
N PRO A 6 1.39 -17.17 -11.25
CA PRO A 6 1.75 -17.41 -9.84
C PRO A 6 0.71 -16.92 -8.81
N LEU A 7 -0.36 -16.24 -9.27
CA LEU A 7 -1.57 -15.90 -8.51
C LEU A 7 -2.65 -16.99 -8.51
N ASP A 8 -2.52 -18.03 -9.34
CA ASP A 8 -3.37 -19.22 -9.31
C ASP A 8 -3.01 -20.15 -8.14
N ASP A 9 -1.88 -19.88 -7.48
CA ASP A 9 -1.44 -20.60 -6.28
C ASP A 9 -1.96 -19.89 -5.00
N PRO A 10 -3.01 -20.43 -4.35
CA PRO A 10 -3.70 -19.75 -3.26
C PRO A 10 -2.82 -19.51 -2.03
N GLU A 11 -1.72 -20.26 -1.87
CA GLU A 11 -0.81 -20.08 -0.74
C GLU A 11 0.08 -18.84 -0.90
N ASN A 12 0.60 -18.58 -2.10
CA ASN A 12 1.46 -17.43 -2.36
C ASN A 12 0.68 -16.10 -2.31
N ALA A 13 -0.53 -16.08 -2.88
CA ALA A 13 -1.41 -14.90 -2.85
C ALA A 13 -1.81 -14.52 -1.41
N ARG A 14 -2.08 -15.52 -0.55
CA ARG A 14 -2.40 -15.28 0.87
C ARG A 14 -1.23 -14.66 1.63
N PHE A 15 -0.02 -15.19 1.46
CA PHE A 15 1.17 -14.67 2.12
C PHE A 15 1.45 -13.20 1.73
N ALA A 16 1.35 -12.88 0.44
CA ALA A 16 1.58 -11.53 -0.06
C ALA A 16 0.54 -10.53 0.48
N TRP A 17 -0.73 -10.95 0.57
CA TRP A 17 -1.81 -10.13 1.11
C TRP A 17 -1.73 -9.92 2.63
N ASP A 18 -1.30 -10.93 3.38
CA ASP A 18 -1.09 -10.81 4.82
C ASP A 18 0.01 -9.80 5.14
N ARG A 19 1.09 -9.78 4.34
CA ARG A 19 2.14 -8.77 4.45
C ARG A 19 1.66 -7.36 4.12
N TYR A 20 0.89 -7.20 3.04
CA TYR A 20 0.28 -5.92 2.69
C TYR A 20 -0.59 -5.38 3.84
N ARG A 21 -1.44 -6.21 4.43
CA ARG A 21 -2.27 -5.82 5.58
C ARG A 21 -1.45 -5.42 6.80
N ALA A 22 -0.35 -6.13 7.09
CA ALA A 22 0.53 -5.78 8.19
C ALA A 22 1.15 -4.38 8.00
N ILE A 23 1.62 -4.07 6.78
CA ILE A 23 2.15 -2.74 6.43
C ILE A 23 1.07 -1.67 6.56
N MET A 24 -0.13 -1.93 6.01
CA MET A 24 -1.25 -0.97 6.08
C MET A 24 -1.69 -0.68 7.52
N LYS A 25 -1.65 -1.67 8.42
CA LYS A 25 -1.89 -1.45 9.86
C LYS A 25 -0.81 -0.56 10.49
N GLY A 26 0.46 -0.78 10.14
CA GLY A 26 1.55 0.10 10.56
C GLY A 26 1.38 1.53 10.07
N MET A 27 0.97 1.70 8.80
CA MET A 27 0.69 3.01 8.21
C MET A 27 -0.52 3.69 8.81
N ALA A 28 -1.57 2.96 9.18
CA ALA A 28 -2.71 3.51 9.91
C ALA A 28 -2.29 4.05 11.29
N ALA A 29 -1.43 3.35 12.02
CA ALA A 29 -0.93 3.83 13.31
C ALA A 29 -0.06 5.08 13.15
N PHE A 30 0.85 5.08 12.17
CA PHE A 30 1.70 6.22 11.86
C PHE A 30 0.90 7.45 11.41
N SER A 31 -0.04 7.29 10.47
CA SER A 31 -0.88 8.40 10.00
C SER A 31 -1.76 8.96 11.12
N THR A 32 -2.24 8.12 12.03
CA THR A 32 -2.97 8.57 13.22
C THR A 32 -2.08 9.43 14.13
N LEU A 33 -0.81 9.05 14.33
CA LEU A 33 0.15 9.87 15.07
C LEU A 33 0.38 11.23 14.38
N VAL A 34 0.57 11.23 13.06
CA VAL A 34 0.74 12.46 12.28
C VAL A 34 -0.47 13.37 12.42
N VAL A 35 -1.69 12.82 12.33
CA VAL A 35 -2.94 13.58 12.54
C VAL A 35 -2.99 14.15 13.95
N ALA A 36 -2.68 13.37 14.98
CA ALA A 36 -2.70 13.84 16.36
C ALA A 36 -1.73 15.02 16.57
N VAL A 37 -0.53 14.95 16.00
CA VAL A 37 0.45 16.05 16.03
C VAL A 37 -0.07 17.26 15.26
N ALA A 38 -0.58 17.08 14.05
CA ALA A 38 -1.09 18.17 13.21
C ALA A 38 -2.26 18.90 13.89
N LEU A 39 -3.23 18.18 14.46
CA LEU A 39 -4.34 18.79 15.18
C LEU A 39 -3.88 19.45 16.49
N GLY A 40 -2.90 18.86 17.20
CA GLY A 40 -2.31 19.46 18.39
C GLY A 40 -1.64 20.80 18.09
N VAL A 41 -0.86 20.87 17.00
CA VAL A 41 -0.26 22.11 16.52
C VAL A 41 -1.33 23.12 16.10
N LEU A 42 -2.35 22.67 15.36
CA LEU A 42 -3.46 23.52 14.92
C LEU A 42 -4.21 24.13 16.12
N TYR A 43 -4.49 23.32 17.13
CA TYR A 43 -5.15 23.76 18.36
C TYR A 43 -4.28 24.74 19.14
N TRP A 44 -2.97 24.50 19.22
CA TRP A 44 -2.08 25.41 19.94
C TRP A 44 -1.96 26.78 19.29
N GLN A 45 -1.97 26.85 17.95
CA GLN A 45 -1.82 28.11 17.22
C GLN A 45 -3.12 28.90 17.07
N ILE A 46 -4.23 28.22 16.79
CA ILE A 46 -5.49 28.88 16.38
C ILE A 46 -6.59 28.69 17.44
N GLY A 47 -6.41 27.79 18.40
CA GLY A 47 -7.42 27.45 19.38
C GLY A 47 -8.64 26.75 18.77
N PHE A 48 -9.74 26.72 19.51
CA PHE A 48 -10.94 26.00 19.08
C PHE A 48 -11.81 26.85 18.13
N VAL A 49 -11.56 26.72 16.81
CA VAL A 49 -12.34 27.43 15.78
C VAL A 49 -13.69 26.76 15.52
N SER A 50 -13.68 25.53 15.02
CA SER A 50 -14.89 24.74 14.71
C SER A 50 -14.56 23.27 14.64
N ILE A 51 -15.42 22.42 15.21
CA ILE A 51 -15.24 20.97 15.19
C ILE A 51 -15.16 20.41 13.76
N HIS A 52 -15.88 21.02 12.80
CA HIS A 52 -15.87 20.61 11.41
C HIS A 52 -14.48 20.77 10.77
N LEU A 53 -13.74 21.82 11.14
CA LEU A 53 -12.37 22.04 10.66
C LEU A 53 -11.47 20.90 11.13
N TYR A 54 -11.50 20.57 12.42
CA TYR A 54 -10.68 19.51 12.99
C TYR A 54 -11.00 18.15 12.35
N ILE A 55 -12.28 17.81 12.19
CA ILE A 55 -12.68 16.55 11.55
C ILE A 55 -12.25 16.51 10.08
N ALA A 56 -12.48 17.59 9.32
CA ALA A 56 -12.11 17.66 7.91
C ALA A 56 -10.59 17.59 7.72
N SER A 57 -9.80 18.29 8.54
CA SER A 57 -8.34 18.23 8.51
C SER A 57 -7.82 16.84 8.90
N ALA A 58 -8.39 16.22 9.94
CA ALA A 58 -8.02 14.88 10.37
C ALA A 58 -8.25 13.86 9.25
N LEU A 59 -9.46 13.84 8.67
CA LEU A 59 -9.81 12.94 7.59
C LEU A 59 -8.98 13.20 6.34
N GLY A 60 -8.78 14.47 5.97
CA GLY A 60 -7.97 14.84 4.80
C GLY A 60 -6.53 14.34 4.91
N ILE A 61 -5.87 14.62 6.03
CA ILE A 61 -4.47 14.19 6.27
C ILE A 61 -4.40 12.65 6.35
N TRP A 62 -5.29 12.02 7.11
CA TRP A 62 -5.25 10.57 7.29
C TRP A 62 -5.49 9.82 5.97
N LEU A 63 -6.54 10.21 5.23
CA LEU A 63 -6.92 9.56 3.97
C LEU A 63 -5.87 9.76 2.89
N THR A 64 -5.25 10.94 2.80
CA THR A 64 -4.20 11.18 1.79
C THR A 64 -2.96 10.33 2.04
N ILE A 65 -2.49 10.22 3.28
CA ILE A 65 -1.37 9.35 3.65
C ILE A 65 -1.72 7.88 3.41
N MET A 66 -2.91 7.45 3.84
CA MET A 66 -3.34 6.07 3.67
C MET A 66 -3.56 5.69 2.20
N LEU A 67 -4.08 6.60 1.39
CA LEU A 67 -4.22 6.40 -0.05
C LEU A 67 -2.85 6.27 -0.72
N MET A 68 -1.90 7.16 -0.39
CA MET A 68 -0.53 7.07 -0.88
C MET A 68 0.12 5.73 -0.50
N ALA A 69 0.01 5.32 0.77
CA ALA A 69 0.53 4.05 1.26
C ALA A 69 -0.13 2.84 0.59
N ALA A 70 -1.45 2.87 0.39
CA ALA A 70 -2.19 1.81 -0.28
C ALA A 70 -1.72 1.65 -1.73
N LEU A 71 -1.61 2.75 -2.48
CA LEU A 71 -1.14 2.73 -3.86
C LEU A 71 0.30 2.21 -3.95
N MET A 72 1.21 2.70 -3.11
CA MET A 72 2.59 2.21 -3.08
C MET A 72 2.66 0.72 -2.70
N GLY A 73 1.86 0.29 -1.73
CA GLY A 73 1.78 -1.11 -1.33
C GLY A 73 1.23 -2.03 -2.43
N LEU A 74 0.24 -1.57 -3.20
CA LEU A 74 -0.28 -2.29 -4.36
C LEU A 74 0.77 -2.40 -5.49
N VAL A 75 1.55 -1.35 -5.73
CA VAL A 75 2.67 -1.40 -6.69
C VAL A 75 3.69 -2.47 -6.29
N PHE A 76 4.07 -2.54 -5.01
CA PHE A 76 4.97 -3.60 -4.53
C PHE A 76 4.38 -5.00 -4.65
N LEU A 77 3.09 -5.16 -4.39
CA LEU A 77 2.39 -6.43 -4.58
C LEU A 77 2.42 -6.83 -6.06
N SER A 78 2.15 -5.89 -6.97
CA SER A 78 2.17 -6.10 -8.41
C SER A 78 3.52 -6.62 -8.92
N SER A 79 4.64 -6.06 -8.45
CA SER A 79 5.98 -6.53 -8.82
C SER A 79 6.38 -7.84 -8.14
N GLY A 80 5.95 -8.06 -6.90
CA GLY A 80 6.41 -9.17 -6.07
C GLY A 80 5.68 -10.50 -6.27
N THR A 81 4.56 -10.53 -6.99
CA THR A 81 3.78 -11.76 -7.24
C THR A 81 4.29 -12.58 -8.44
N GLY A 82 5.53 -12.37 -8.89
CA GLY A 82 6.16 -13.21 -9.93
C GLY A 82 5.65 -12.99 -11.35
N HIS A 83 5.00 -11.86 -11.63
CA HIS A 83 4.51 -11.55 -12.99
C HIS A 83 5.69 -11.37 -13.97
N ASP A 84 6.74 -10.67 -13.55
CA ASP A 84 7.92 -10.41 -14.38
C ASP A 84 8.91 -11.59 -14.42
N GLU A 85 8.89 -12.47 -13.42
CA GLU A 85 9.73 -13.67 -13.37
C GLU A 85 9.15 -14.84 -14.20
N SER A 86 7.87 -14.75 -14.59
CA SER A 86 7.18 -15.77 -15.40
C SER A 86 7.36 -15.62 -16.92
N ILE A 87 8.23 -14.71 -17.37
CA ILE A 87 8.62 -14.65 -18.79
C ILE A 87 9.54 -15.85 -19.07
N GLU A 88 8.94 -16.94 -19.54
CA GLU A 88 9.65 -18.02 -20.24
C GLU A 88 10.55 -17.37 -21.32
N ASP A 89 11.87 -17.48 -21.18
CA ASP A 89 12.83 -17.06 -22.19
C ASP A 89 12.71 -17.97 -23.41
N ARG A 90 11.75 -17.66 -24.27
CA ARG A 90 11.47 -18.39 -25.52
C ARG A 90 12.60 -18.23 -26.55
N LEU A 91 13.56 -17.32 -26.32
CA LEU A 91 14.68 -17.06 -27.22
C LEU A 91 15.89 -17.97 -26.93
N GLY A 92 15.96 -18.62 -25.76
CA GLY A 92 17.00 -19.59 -25.43
C GLY A 92 16.92 -20.90 -26.26
N ASP A 93 15.72 -21.31 -26.65
CA ASP A 93 15.47 -22.59 -27.38
C ASP A 93 15.77 -22.51 -28.89
N GLU A 94 15.97 -21.31 -29.45
CA GLU A 94 16.35 -21.11 -30.85
C GLU A 94 17.87 -21.02 -31.05
N ARG A 95 18.64 -20.76 -29.99
CA ARG A 95 20.11 -20.62 -30.07
C ARG A 95 20.87 -21.94 -29.99
N ASP A 96 20.17 -23.04 -29.71
CA ASP A 96 20.71 -24.40 -29.55
C ASP A 96 20.20 -25.38 -30.63
N ARG A 97 19.69 -24.86 -31.76
CA ARG A 97 19.34 -25.63 -32.97
C ARG A 97 20.27 -25.33 -34.14
#